data_AF-A0A1Q9S6S7-F1
#
_entry.id   AF-A0A1Q9S6S7-F1
#
_cell.length_a   1.000
_cell.length_b   1.000
_cell.length_c   1.000
_cell.angle_alpha   90.00
_cell.angle_beta   90.00
_cell.angle_gamma   90.00
#
_symmetry.space_group_name_H-M   'P 1'
#
loop_
_entity.id
_entity.type
_entity.pdbx_description
1 polymer ?
#
loop_
_entity_poly.entity_id
_entity_poly.type
_entity_poly.pdbx_seq_one_letter_code
_entity_poly.pdbx_strand_id
1 'polypeptide(L)' 'MEAYGVRSPEGVRLRVQYSLDELALMIGVTRVTMSRELARLIDDGLLIRRGREIVVPDGEALRAVAGGYRP' A
#
# COMPACT_ATOMS: atom_id res chain seq x y z
N MET A 1 10.97 9.63 8.03
CA MET A 1 10.62 8.69 9.12
C MET A 1 9.38 7.95 8.64
N GLU A 2 9.49 6.66 8.33
CA GLU A 2 8.45 5.85 7.67
C GLU A 2 7.23 5.73 8.58
N ALA A 3 6.22 6.59 8.39
CA ALA A 3 5.15 6.82 9.38
C ALA A 3 4.37 5.55 9.79
N TYR A 4 4.36 4.52 8.94
CA TYR A 4 3.63 3.27 9.17
C TYR A 4 4.37 2.00 8.73
N GLY A 5 5.62 2.10 8.27
CA GLY A 5 6.38 0.98 7.70
C GLY A 5 7.31 0.29 8.70
N VAL A 6 7.36 -1.03 8.70
CA VAL A 6 8.35 -1.85 9.43
C VAL A 6 9.11 -2.68 8.41
N ARG A 7 10.43 -2.52 8.37
CA ARG A 7 11.31 -3.32 7.50
C ARG A 7 11.24 -4.78 7.91
N SER A 8 11.14 -5.66 6.92
CA SER A 8 11.17 -7.11 7.07
C SER A 8 12.02 -7.72 5.95
N PRO A 9 12.43 -8.99 6.06
CA PRO A 9 13.20 -9.66 5.00
C PRO A 9 12.50 -9.69 3.63
N GLU A 10 11.18 -9.47 3.60
CA GLU A 10 10.34 -9.51 2.40
C GLU A 10 9.98 -8.12 1.86
N GLY A 11 10.54 -7.05 2.45
CA GLY A 11 10.22 -5.66 2.14
C GLY A 11 9.63 -4.89 3.32
N VAL A 12 8.99 -3.76 3.05
CA VAL A 12 8.39 -2.89 4.07
C VAL A 12 6.95 -3.33 4.34
N ARG A 13 6.67 -3.80 5.56
CA ARG A 13 5.31 -4.15 6.01
C ARG A 13 4.62 -2.92 6.56
N LEU A 14 3.35 -2.72 6.24
CA LEU A 14 2.54 -1.73 6.94
C LEU A 14 2.20 -2.24 8.35
N ARG A 15 2.62 -1.48 9.38
CA ARG A 15 2.40 -1.77 10.80
C ARG A 15 0.91 -1.72 11.18
N VAL A 16 0.13 -0.95 10.42
CA VAL A 16 -1.30 -0.76 10.68
C VAL A 16 -2.12 -1.52 9.64
N GLN A 17 -3.01 -2.38 10.13
CA GLN A 17 -3.96 -3.11 9.31
C GLN A 17 -5.16 -2.21 9.02
N TYR A 18 -4.99 -1.22 8.16
CA TYR A 18 -6.13 -0.42 7.70
C TYR A 18 -7.05 -1.28 6.83
N SER A 19 -8.34 -1.24 7.14
CA SER A 19 -9.38 -1.74 6.27
C SER A 19 -9.42 -0.92 4.97
N LEU A 20 -10.02 -1.52 3.95
CA LEU A 20 -10.18 -0.86 2.66
C LEU A 20 -10.99 0.44 2.75
N ASP A 21 -11.96 0.47 3.66
CA ASP A 21 -12.79 1.65 3.95
C ASP A 21 -11.98 2.76 4.63
N GLU A 22 -11.10 2.43 5.57
CA GLU A 22 -10.21 3.41 6.19
C GLU A 22 -9.20 3.99 5.19
N LEU A 23 -8.62 3.14 4.34
CA LEU A 23 -7.75 3.59 3.24
C LEU A 23 -8.49 4.53 2.30
N ALA A 24 -9.71 4.17 1.92
CA ALA A 24 -10.53 4.98 1.03
C ALA A 24 -10.86 6.35 1.64
N LEU A 25 -11.21 6.37 2.93
CA LEU A 25 -11.49 7.60 3.69
C LEU A 25 -10.27 8.51 3.76
N MET A 26 -9.08 7.96 4.00
CA MET A 26 -7.84 8.74 4.14
C MET A 26 -7.48 9.57 2.90
N ILE A 27 -7.85 9.11 1.71
CA ILE A 27 -7.53 9.79 0.46
C ILE A 27 -8.77 10.30 -0.29
N GLY A 28 -9.96 10.24 0.33
CA GLY A 28 -11.20 10.79 -0.22
C GLY A 28 -11.74 10.05 -1.44
N VAL A 29 -11.51 8.74 -1.57
CA VAL A 29 -12.03 7.93 -2.68
C VAL A 29 -13.12 6.97 -2.21
N THR A 30 -13.84 6.37 -3.15
CA THR A 30 -14.81 5.32 -2.81
C THR A 30 -14.09 4.01 -2.46
N ARG A 31 -14.73 3.18 -1.64
CA ARG A 31 -14.27 1.81 -1.36
C ARG A 31 -14.05 0.98 -2.63
N VAL A 32 -14.91 1.16 -3.64
CA VAL A 32 -14.79 0.44 -4.93
C VAL A 32 -13.55 0.88 -5.69
N THR A 33 -13.29 2.19 -5.76
CA THR A 33 -12.07 2.75 -6.35
C THR A 33 -10.84 2.23 -5.63
N MET A 34 -10.82 2.31 -4.29
CA MET A 34 -9.73 1.80 -3.47
C MET A 34 -9.49 0.29 -3.69
N SER A 35 -10.56 -0.51 -3.78
CA SER A 35 -10.46 -1.94 -4.08
C SER A 35 -9.76 -2.20 -5.42
N ARG A 36 -10.12 -1.44 -6.45
CA ARG A 36 -9.60 -1.61 -7.82
C ARG A 36 -8.13 -1.21 -7.88
N GLU A 37 -7.78 -0.07 -7.31
CA GLU A 37 -6.38 0.38 -7.29
C GLU A 37 -5.49 -0.56 -6.47
N LEU A 38 -5.97 -1.04 -5.31
CA LEU A 38 -5.22 -1.99 -4.50
C LEU A 38 -5.03 -3.32 -5.22
N ALA A 39 -6.07 -3.83 -5.91
CA ALA A 39 -5.95 -5.02 -6.73
C ALA A 39 -4.92 -4.83 -7.85
N ARG A 40 -4.98 -3.69 -8.56
CA ARG A 40 -4.02 -3.36 -9.62
C ARG A 40 -2.58 -3.35 -9.12
N LEU A 41 -2.31 -2.70 -7.98
CA LEU A 41 -0.98 -2.66 -7.38
C LEU A 41 -0.48 -4.05 -6.95
N ILE A 42 -1.39 -4.95 -6.57
CA ILE A 42 -1.05 -6.35 -6.25
C ILE A 42 -0.74 -7.13 -7.54
N ASP A 43 -1.57 -6.98 -8.58
CA ASP A 43 -1.37 -7.63 -9.88
C ASP A 43 -0.07 -7.15 -10.55
N ASP A 44 0.27 -5.87 -10.39
CA ASP A 44 1.53 -5.27 -10.83
C ASP A 44 2.75 -5.74 -9.98
N GLY A 45 2.52 -6.53 -8.93
CA GLY A 45 3.58 -7.04 -8.03
C GLY A 45 4.18 -5.99 -7.10
N LEU A 46 3.63 -4.79 -7.07
CA LEU A 46 4.12 -3.67 -6.26
C LEU A 46 3.68 -3.77 -4.79
N LEU A 47 2.61 -4.51 -4.52
CA LEU A 47 2.12 -4.83 -3.19
C LEU A 47 1.85 -6.33 -3.06
N ILE A 48 2.11 -6.88 -1.89
CA ILE A 48 1.73 -8.24 -1.54
C ILE A 48 0.73 -8.16 -0.39
N ARG A 49 -0.44 -8.76 -0.59
CA ARG A 49 -1.47 -8.85 0.45
C ARG A 49 -1.44 -10.21 1.12
N ARG A 50 -1.26 -10.22 2.45
CA ARG A 50 -1.28 -11.41 3.30
C ARG A 50 -2.38 -11.26 4.33
N GLY A 51 -3.60 -11.67 3.97
CA GLY A 51 -4.79 -11.44 4.79
C GLY A 51 -5.10 -9.95 4.96
N ARG A 52 -4.85 -9.43 6.18
CA ARG A 52 -4.99 -8.01 6.54
C ARG A 52 -3.68 -7.22 6.45
N GLU A 53 -2.56 -7.89 6.18
CA GLU A 53 -1.27 -7.25 6.05
C GLU A 53 -0.97 -6.89 4.59
N ILE A 54 -0.31 -5.74 4.41
CA ILE A 54 0.21 -5.28 3.13
C ILE A 54 1.72 -5.16 3.27
N VAL A 55 2.43 -5.75 2.30
CA VAL A 55 3.89 -5.72 2.19
C VAL A 55 4.25 -5.02 0.89
N VAL A 56 5.20 -4.08 0.98
CA VAL A 56 5.82 -3.42 -0.16
C VAL A 56 7.17 -4.09 -0.40
N PRO A 57 7.29 -5.03 -1.36
CA PRO A 57 8.55 -5.73 -1.62
C PRO A 57 9.64 -4.79 -2.13
N ASP A 58 9.27 -3.83 -2.97
CA ASP A 58 10.18 -2.82 -3.53
C ASP A 58 9.59 -1.42 -3.35
N GLY A 59 10.16 -0.68 -2.39
CA GLY A 59 9.73 0.67 -2.09
C GLY A 59 10.17 1.72 -3.12
N GLU A 60 11.14 1.43 -3.99
CA GLU A 60 11.54 2.32 -5.09
C GLU A 60 10.62 2.16 -6.29
N ALA A 61 10.29 0.92 -6.66
CA ALA A 61 9.32 0.62 -7.71
C ALA A 61 7.95 1.23 -7.39
N LEU A 62 7.50 1.10 -6.13
CA LEU A 62 6.25 1.73 -5.68
C LEU A 62 6.31 3.27 -5.77
N ARG A 63 7.45 3.88 -5.42
CA ARG A 63 7.64 5.34 -5.51
C ARG A 63 7.60 5.86 -6.94
N ALA A 64 8.13 5.09 -7.91
CA ALA A 64 8.08 5.45 -9.31
C ALA A 64 6.63 5.51 -9.84
N VAL A 65 5.77 4.60 -9.39
CA VAL A 65 4.35 4.53 -9.79
C VAL A 65 3.48 5.51 -9.01
N ALA A 66 3.79 5.77 -7.73
CA ALA A 66 3.04 6.69 -6.87
C ALA A 66 3.14 8.17 -7.30
N GLY A 67 3.89 8.50 -8.36
CA GLY A 67 3.92 9.84 -8.91
C GLY A 67 4.42 10.87 -7.91
N GLY A 68 5.64 10.69 -7.39
CA GLY A 68 6.36 11.76 -6.69
C GLY A 68 5.73 12.27 -5.39
N TYR A 69 4.88 11.48 -4.71
CA TYR A 69 4.46 11.81 -3.34
C TYR A 69 5.69 11.91 -2.44
N ARG A 70 6.12 13.15 -2.18
CA ARG A 70 7.08 13.49 -1.13
C ARG A 70 6.27 13.75 0.15
N PRO A 71 6.49 12.98 1.22
CA PRO A 71 5.84 13.23 2.50
C PRO A 71 6.25 14.58 3.09
#